data_AF-A0A4U1BC47-F1
#
_entry.id   AF-A0A4U1BC47-F1
#
_cell.length_a   1.000
_cell.length_b   1.000
_cell.length_c   1.000
_cell.angle_alpha   90.00
_cell.angle_beta   90.00
_cell.angle_gamma   90.00
#
_symmetry.space_group_name_H-M   'P 1'
#
loop_
_entity.id
_entity.type
_entity.pdbx_description
1 polymer ?
#
loop_
_entity_poly.entity_id
_entity_poly.type
_entity_poly.pdbx_seq_one_letter_code
_entity_poly.pdbx_strand_id
1 'polypeptide(L)'
;MTPSTAPAAAPWATATTPPTSTASCLRSKETMEMKHTTIALGIVSALALAPAAEASLSGCTFQQQGTRQTQVYFANGINTRYADAQIASDTLRSQYKRRLESQQENSSYQFFPAYNLSQGFTTDVIQVFQQKLHEDPDGSIAYMVYDMLQAGLSNDAIRQTVAIAVTDGYLLAATLTDELLDQLADTMAQIAADALKDLVQVNDLHSGLYADALLNGKRVLIVAHSQGNLFTNTSVARVIEMLPDHSNSIGYFGVASPAARTVNGAGYVTADDDRVIQLLRATETVLPANIDNDPGLFDDPRDFLNHGFLESYLDSRLKSRERIDDGIAKLADTLAYPSLIAGEGAIRATLTWGEQPDVDLHVFEPGGAHVYYRRPMGSDGTLDVDDTNGFGPENYYVACDAVSPGTYDIGVNYFRGSATETASVTLYLGNGTTFGPRQLSLTDDQGSSGDDGPKPAFSLTVSDDGQGNALYSVE
;
A
#
# COMPACT_ATOMS: atom_id res chain seq x y z
N MET A 1 -46.97 60.65 8.70
CA MET A 1 -46.63 60.08 10.02
C MET A 1 -45.14 59.77 10.00
N THR A 2 -44.35 60.68 10.56
CA THR A 2 -42.91 60.61 10.82
C THR A 2 -42.64 59.79 12.12
N PRO A 3 -41.40 59.50 12.53
CA PRO A 3 -40.26 58.96 11.77
C PRO A 3 -39.36 57.97 12.59
N SER A 4 -38.29 57.46 11.96
CA SER A 4 -36.87 57.39 12.43
C SER A 4 -36.53 57.06 13.90
N THR A 5 -35.56 56.16 14.14
CA THR A 5 -34.20 56.47 14.64
C THR A 5 -33.39 55.20 15.01
N ALA A 6 -32.18 55.06 14.45
CA ALA A 6 -30.98 54.66 15.20
C ALA A 6 -30.28 55.96 15.69
N PRO A 7 -29.08 56.00 16.31
CA PRO A 7 -28.20 55.01 16.97
C PRO A 7 -27.66 55.53 18.35
N ALA A 8 -26.65 54.87 18.94
CA ALA A 8 -25.58 55.39 19.86
C ALA A 8 -25.25 54.39 20.99
N ALA A 9 -24.12 54.35 21.67
CA ALA A 9 -22.71 54.74 21.53
C ALA A 9 -22.04 54.32 22.87
N ALA A 10 -20.73 54.08 22.87
CA ALA A 10 -19.84 53.84 24.03
C ALA A 10 -19.88 55.03 25.06
N PRO A 11 -19.12 55.15 26.20
CA PRO A 11 -17.69 54.74 26.39
C PRO A 11 -17.08 54.66 27.84
N TRP A 12 -15.74 54.42 27.91
CA TRP A 12 -14.71 54.80 28.94
C TRP A 12 -14.89 54.32 30.42
N ALA A 13 -13.88 54.04 31.26
CA ALA A 13 -12.51 54.55 31.36
C ALA A 13 -11.61 53.70 32.32
N THR A 14 -10.31 53.63 31.98
CA THR A 14 -9.09 53.86 32.80
C THR A 14 -8.79 53.14 34.13
N ALA A 15 -7.67 52.39 34.10
CA ALA A 15 -6.41 52.51 34.86
C ALA A 15 -6.42 52.86 36.36
N THR A 16 -5.69 52.07 37.17
CA THR A 16 -4.53 52.50 38.01
C THR A 16 -3.93 51.33 38.81
N THR A 17 -2.62 51.13 38.71
CA THR A 17 -1.71 50.55 39.73
C THR A 17 -1.22 51.67 40.68
N PRO A 18 -0.34 51.44 41.69
CA PRO A 18 -0.23 50.41 42.75
C PRO A 18 -0.30 51.10 44.16
N PRO A 19 0.16 50.55 45.32
CA PRO A 19 1.60 50.44 45.63
C PRO A 19 2.02 49.23 46.52
N THR A 20 3.34 49.11 46.61
CA THR A 20 4.17 48.32 47.55
C THR A 20 3.96 48.65 49.03
N SER A 21 4.15 47.67 49.92
CA SER A 21 4.61 47.93 51.29
C SER A 21 5.49 46.79 51.83
N THR A 22 6.72 47.15 52.17
CA THR A 22 7.66 46.43 53.03
C THR A 22 7.25 46.56 54.50
N ALA A 23 7.51 45.53 55.32
CA ALA A 23 7.74 45.69 56.76
C ALA A 23 8.59 44.53 57.32
N SER A 24 9.58 44.94 58.10
CA SER A 24 10.65 44.18 58.76
C SER A 24 10.37 44.11 60.26
N CYS A 25 10.77 43.01 60.92
CA CYS A 25 11.15 42.89 62.36
C CYS A 25 11.27 41.39 62.69
N LEU A 26 12.19 40.84 63.50
CA LEU A 26 13.00 41.35 64.59
C LEU A 26 14.24 40.46 64.81
N ARG A 27 15.29 41.06 65.38
CA ARG A 27 16.51 40.44 65.90
C ARG A 27 16.24 39.65 67.19
N SER A 28 17.07 38.63 67.42
CA SER A 28 17.77 38.48 68.70
C SER A 28 19.14 37.82 68.49
N LYS A 29 20.18 38.51 68.96
CA LYS A 29 21.54 38.00 69.13
C LYS A 29 21.59 37.19 70.44
N GLU A 30 22.33 36.10 70.45
CA GLU A 30 23.10 35.68 71.62
C GLU A 30 24.40 35.02 71.17
N THR A 31 25.49 35.51 71.75
CA THR A 31 26.88 35.09 71.56
C THR A 31 27.25 34.06 72.62
N MET A 32 27.92 32.97 72.25
CA MET A 32 28.79 32.25 73.18
C MET A 32 30.00 31.65 72.46
N GLU A 33 31.17 31.91 73.04
CA GLU A 33 32.51 31.64 72.51
C GLU A 33 33.07 30.28 73.00
N MET A 34 33.92 29.68 72.15
CA MET A 34 34.99 28.71 72.40
C MET A 34 34.68 27.28 72.91
N LYS A 35 35.01 26.30 72.07
CA LYS A 35 36.20 25.42 72.27
C LYS A 35 36.52 24.59 71.02
N HIS A 36 37.81 24.55 70.68
CA HIS A 36 38.41 23.75 69.62
C HIS A 36 38.22 22.25 69.88
N THR A 37 37.68 21.53 68.88
CA THR A 37 37.99 20.11 68.65
C THR A 37 38.06 19.90 67.14
N THR A 38 39.28 19.70 66.65
CA THR A 38 39.58 19.29 65.28
C THR A 38 39.02 17.90 65.03
N ILE A 39 37.99 17.79 64.17
CA ILE A 39 37.63 16.54 63.51
C ILE A 39 37.83 16.79 62.02
N ALA A 40 38.95 16.28 61.50
CA ALA A 40 39.20 16.21 60.07
C ALA A 40 38.24 15.17 59.47
N LEU A 41 37.08 15.63 59.00
CA LEU A 41 36.21 14.83 58.15
C LEU A 41 36.71 15.01 56.72
N GLY A 42 37.49 14.04 56.24
CA GLY A 42 37.84 13.93 54.84
C GLY A 42 36.57 13.71 54.02
N ILE A 43 36.08 14.77 53.39
CA ILE A 43 35.09 14.64 52.32
C ILE A 43 35.87 14.12 51.12
N VAL A 44 35.93 12.80 50.99
CA VAL A 44 36.20 12.17 49.70
C VAL A 44 34.99 12.50 48.84
N SER A 45 35.10 13.55 48.02
CA SER A 45 34.24 13.73 46.86
C SER A 45 34.49 12.53 45.95
N ALA A 46 33.71 11.47 46.14
CA ALA A 46 33.45 10.52 45.09
C ALA A 46 32.72 11.30 43.99
N LEU A 47 33.46 11.83 43.03
CA LEU A 47 32.92 12.02 41.69
C LEU A 47 32.53 10.61 41.23
N ALA A 48 31.29 10.23 41.51
CA ALA A 48 30.64 9.22 40.72
C ALA A 48 30.57 9.82 39.31
N LEU A 49 31.54 9.44 38.47
CA LEU A 49 31.33 9.44 37.04
C LEU A 49 30.12 8.53 36.86
N ALA A 50 28.95 9.13 36.71
CA ALA A 50 27.86 8.45 36.03
C ALA A 50 28.46 7.89 34.73
N PRO A 51 28.20 6.63 34.36
CA PRO A 51 28.54 6.20 33.01
C PRO A 51 27.97 7.27 32.08
N ALA A 52 28.80 7.80 31.18
CA ALA A 52 28.27 8.60 30.08
C ALA A 52 27.20 7.71 29.44
N ALA A 53 25.93 8.09 29.58
CA ALA A 53 24.92 7.55 28.70
C ALA A 53 25.42 7.94 27.32
N GLU A 54 25.94 6.97 26.56
CA GLU A 54 26.11 7.15 25.13
C GLU A 54 24.75 7.62 24.65
N ALA A 55 24.67 8.87 24.20
CA ALA A 55 23.42 9.40 23.73
C ALA A 55 22.99 8.52 22.55
N SER A 56 21.90 7.77 22.74
CA SER A 56 21.32 6.95 21.67
C SER A 56 21.05 7.84 20.48
N LEU A 57 21.54 7.44 19.30
CA LEU A 57 21.30 8.17 18.07
C LEU A 57 19.79 8.20 17.80
N SER A 58 19.25 9.38 17.49
CA SER A 58 17.85 9.50 17.09
C SER A 58 17.73 9.03 15.63
N GLY A 59 17.29 7.80 15.42
CA GLY A 59 17.04 7.22 14.10
C GLY A 59 15.88 7.86 13.37
N CYS A 60 14.85 8.24 14.09
CA CYS A 60 13.67 8.82 13.49
C CYS A 60 13.85 10.33 13.30
N THR A 61 14.61 10.67 12.26
CA THR A 61 14.91 12.05 11.88
C THR A 61 13.81 12.55 10.96
N PHE A 62 12.63 12.75 11.53
CA PHE A 62 11.55 13.38 10.78
C PHE A 62 12.00 14.78 10.41
N GLN A 63 12.07 15.07 9.10
CA GLN A 63 11.77 16.43 8.67
C GLN A 63 10.40 16.76 9.29
N GLN A 64 10.42 17.70 10.23
CA GLN A 64 9.28 18.15 10.99
C GLN A 64 7.98 18.15 10.17
N GLN A 65 6.92 17.60 10.78
CA GLN A 65 5.52 17.98 10.63
C GLN A 65 5.19 18.83 9.40
N GLY A 66 4.55 18.22 8.39
CA GLY A 66 3.88 18.98 7.34
C GLY A 66 3.81 18.30 5.98
N THR A 67 4.63 17.28 5.69
CA THR A 67 4.61 16.65 4.36
C THR A 67 3.47 15.63 4.24
N ARG A 68 2.44 16.02 3.52
CA ARG A 68 1.25 15.24 3.20
C ARG A 68 1.55 14.28 2.04
N GLN A 69 2.05 13.08 2.36
CA GLN A 69 2.43 12.11 1.33
C GLN A 69 1.26 11.23 0.88
N THR A 70 1.16 10.99 -0.42
CA THR A 70 0.16 10.08 -1.01
C THR A 70 0.84 9.17 -2.04
N GLN A 71 0.57 7.87 -1.94
CA GLN A 71 0.89 6.91 -2.99
C GLN A 71 -0.37 6.59 -3.79
N VAL A 72 -0.25 6.74 -5.10
CA VAL A 72 -1.30 6.50 -6.08
C VAL A 72 -0.94 5.25 -6.85
N TYR A 73 -1.80 4.24 -6.81
CA TYR A 73 -1.60 2.97 -7.50
C TYR A 73 -2.53 2.85 -8.70
N PHE A 74 -2.03 2.29 -9.80
CA PHE A 74 -2.85 1.86 -10.93
C PHE A 74 -2.95 0.33 -10.94
N ALA A 75 -4.17 -0.19 -10.75
CA ALA A 75 -4.45 -1.63 -10.84
C ALA A 75 -5.02 -1.96 -12.23
N ASN A 76 -4.26 -2.70 -13.05
CA ASN A 76 -4.58 -2.96 -14.46
C ASN A 76 -5.67 -4.02 -14.68
N GLY A 77 -6.24 -4.05 -15.88
CA GLY A 77 -7.13 -5.11 -16.34
C GLY A 77 -6.42 -6.35 -16.85
N ILE A 78 -7.21 -7.22 -17.50
CA ILE A 78 -6.74 -8.43 -18.19
C ILE A 78 -5.78 -8.12 -19.35
N ASN A 79 -5.01 -9.11 -19.75
CA ASN A 79 -4.13 -9.12 -20.92
C ASN A 79 -3.22 -7.88 -21.02
N THR A 80 -2.80 -7.35 -19.86
CA THR A 80 -1.97 -6.15 -19.78
C THR A 80 -0.55 -6.54 -19.43
N ARG A 81 0.46 -6.07 -20.17
CA ARG A 81 1.87 -6.31 -19.80
C ARG A 81 2.28 -5.31 -18.72
N TYR A 82 3.30 -5.65 -17.94
CA TYR A 82 3.86 -4.73 -16.94
C TYR A 82 4.24 -3.35 -17.53
N ALA A 83 4.82 -3.34 -18.74
CA ALA A 83 5.16 -2.10 -19.43
C ALA A 83 3.94 -1.22 -19.73
N ASP A 84 2.80 -1.82 -20.06
CA ASP A 84 1.55 -1.11 -20.36
C ASP A 84 0.90 -0.57 -19.08
N ALA A 85 0.92 -1.34 -17.99
CA ALA A 85 0.50 -0.88 -16.67
C ALA A 85 1.37 0.30 -16.17
N GLN A 86 2.68 0.25 -16.43
CA GLN A 86 3.60 1.36 -16.16
C GLN A 86 3.26 2.60 -16.98
N ILE A 87 2.95 2.46 -18.28
CA ILE A 87 2.52 3.57 -19.14
C ILE A 87 1.24 4.22 -18.59
N ALA A 88 0.26 3.43 -18.14
CA ALA A 88 -0.95 3.96 -17.53
C ALA A 88 -0.67 4.72 -16.23
N SER A 89 0.17 4.17 -15.35
CA SER A 89 0.61 4.85 -14.12
C SER A 89 1.37 6.15 -14.42
N ASP A 90 2.27 6.15 -15.40
CA ASP A 90 3.00 7.33 -15.84
C ASP A 90 2.08 8.38 -16.46
N THR A 91 1.04 7.96 -17.17
CA THR A 91 0.00 8.84 -17.69
C THR A 91 -0.75 9.52 -16.55
N LEU A 92 -1.20 8.75 -15.54
CA LEU A 92 -1.81 9.30 -14.33
C LEU A 92 -0.87 10.31 -13.63
N ARG A 93 0.41 9.96 -13.46
CA ARG A 93 1.42 10.85 -12.88
C ARG A 93 1.51 12.16 -13.65
N SER A 94 1.61 12.10 -14.98
CA SER A 94 1.77 13.29 -15.83
C SER A 94 0.57 14.23 -15.78
N GLN A 95 -0.64 13.66 -15.63
CA GLN A 95 -1.89 14.41 -15.66
C GLN A 95 -2.30 14.95 -14.28
N TYR A 96 -2.10 14.18 -13.22
CA TYR A 96 -2.66 14.50 -11.91
C TYR A 96 -1.64 15.07 -10.92
N LYS A 97 -0.37 14.65 -10.95
CA LYS A 97 0.61 15.00 -9.89
C LYS A 97 0.65 16.49 -9.58
N ARG A 98 0.87 17.33 -10.58
CA ARG A 98 0.95 18.79 -10.39
C ARG A 98 -0.37 19.40 -9.90
N ARG A 99 -1.51 18.92 -10.40
CA ARG A 99 -2.84 19.41 -10.00
C ARG A 99 -3.10 19.08 -8.53
N LEU A 100 -2.87 17.83 -8.14
CA LEU A 100 -3.09 17.37 -6.77
C LEU A 100 -2.14 18.05 -5.77
N GLU A 101 -0.85 18.16 -6.11
CA GLU A 101 0.15 18.85 -5.27
C GLU A 101 -0.17 20.35 -5.11
N SER A 102 -0.79 20.98 -6.10
CA SER A 102 -1.22 22.39 -6.02
C SER A 102 -2.46 22.62 -5.17
N GLN A 103 -3.26 21.58 -4.90
CA GLN A 103 -4.50 21.69 -4.12
C GLN A 103 -4.26 21.66 -2.62
N GLN A 104 -3.13 21.08 -2.17
CA GLN A 104 -2.83 20.93 -0.74
C GLN A 104 -1.38 21.32 -0.45
N GLU A 105 -1.20 22.31 0.43
CA GLU A 105 0.12 22.76 0.86
C GLU A 105 0.93 21.59 1.44
N ASN A 106 2.23 21.56 1.10
CA ASN A 106 3.18 20.54 1.52
C ASN A 106 2.74 19.10 1.18
N SER A 107 1.90 18.89 0.16
CA SER A 107 1.56 17.56 -0.31
C SER A 107 2.51 17.05 -1.39
N SER A 108 2.72 15.74 -1.41
CA SER A 108 3.49 15.06 -2.45
C SER A 108 2.79 13.80 -2.92
N TYR A 109 2.85 13.54 -4.23
CA TYR A 109 2.20 12.38 -4.84
C TYR A 109 3.21 11.53 -5.62
N GLN A 110 3.20 10.23 -5.34
CA GLN A 110 3.99 9.21 -6.02
C GLN A 110 3.05 8.23 -6.71
N PHE A 111 3.43 7.75 -7.90
CA PHE A 111 2.56 6.94 -8.75
C PHE A 111 3.26 5.63 -9.09
N PHE A 112 2.58 4.50 -8.89
CA PHE A 112 3.13 3.16 -9.08
C PHE A 112 2.09 2.24 -9.74
N PRO A 113 2.50 1.25 -10.55
CA PRO A 113 1.61 0.16 -10.89
C PRO A 113 1.40 -0.75 -9.67
N ALA A 114 0.15 -1.07 -9.36
CA ALA A 114 -0.22 -2.26 -8.57
C ALA A 114 -0.55 -3.37 -9.57
N TYR A 115 0.50 -3.99 -10.11
CA TYR A 115 0.38 -4.86 -11.28
C TYR A 115 -0.41 -6.12 -10.94
N ASN A 116 -1.45 -6.39 -11.73
CA ASN A 116 -2.13 -7.68 -11.76
C ASN A 116 -1.38 -8.54 -12.77
N LEU A 117 -0.82 -9.65 -12.28
CA LEU A 117 -0.10 -10.61 -13.11
C LEU A 117 -1.02 -11.07 -14.25
N SER A 118 -0.48 -11.05 -15.46
CA SER A 118 -1.17 -11.44 -16.69
C SER A 118 -0.38 -12.56 -17.33
N GLN A 119 -1.03 -13.71 -17.50
CA GLN A 119 -0.46 -14.86 -18.21
C GLN A 119 -1.00 -14.96 -19.65
N GLY A 120 -1.70 -13.93 -20.10
CA GLY A 120 -2.36 -13.87 -21.38
C GLY A 120 -3.88 -13.93 -21.24
N PHE A 121 -4.55 -13.51 -22.31
CA PHE A 121 -5.98 -13.27 -22.32
C PHE A 121 -6.83 -14.41 -21.74
N THR A 122 -6.56 -15.67 -22.10
CA THR A 122 -7.40 -16.80 -21.66
C THR A 122 -7.31 -17.06 -20.17
N THR A 123 -6.10 -17.08 -19.60
CA THR A 123 -5.89 -17.29 -18.16
C THR A 123 -6.54 -16.17 -17.36
N ASP A 124 -6.39 -14.92 -17.80
CA ASP A 124 -6.95 -13.77 -17.12
C ASP A 124 -8.50 -13.78 -17.15
N VAL A 125 -9.11 -14.27 -18.24
CA VAL A 125 -10.57 -14.46 -18.32
C VAL A 125 -11.05 -15.56 -17.36
N ILE A 126 -10.34 -16.69 -17.26
CA ILE A 126 -10.63 -17.74 -16.29
C ILE A 126 -10.55 -17.18 -14.86
N GLN A 127 -9.53 -16.36 -14.60
CA GLN A 127 -9.34 -15.69 -13.33
C GLN A 127 -10.49 -14.73 -12.99
N VAL A 128 -10.97 -13.94 -13.97
CA VAL A 128 -12.19 -13.12 -13.79
C VAL A 128 -13.36 -14.01 -13.37
N PHE A 129 -13.61 -15.13 -14.07
CA PHE A 129 -14.71 -16.03 -13.72
C PHE A 129 -14.58 -16.60 -12.30
N GLN A 130 -13.38 -17.00 -11.88
CA GLN A 130 -13.13 -17.47 -10.51
C GLN A 130 -13.36 -16.37 -9.47
N GLN A 131 -12.97 -15.12 -9.75
CA GLN A 131 -13.24 -13.99 -8.87
C GLN A 131 -14.74 -13.68 -8.79
N LYS A 132 -15.46 -13.77 -9.91
CA LYS A 132 -16.92 -13.60 -9.95
C LYS A 132 -17.63 -14.69 -9.16
N LEU A 133 -17.17 -15.94 -9.27
CA LEU A 133 -17.65 -17.07 -8.49
C LEU A 133 -17.53 -16.82 -6.97
N HIS A 134 -16.41 -16.25 -6.54
CA HIS A 134 -16.21 -15.89 -5.14
C HIS A 134 -17.06 -14.69 -4.69
N GLU A 135 -17.32 -13.75 -5.61
CA GLU A 135 -18.11 -12.55 -5.31
C GLU A 135 -19.63 -12.83 -5.25
N ASP A 136 -20.13 -13.71 -6.12
CA ASP A 136 -21.55 -14.08 -6.28
C ASP A 136 -21.70 -15.56 -6.70
N PRO A 137 -21.70 -16.50 -5.74
CA PRO A 137 -21.78 -17.93 -6.02
C PRO A 137 -23.07 -18.37 -6.72
N ASP A 138 -24.20 -17.67 -6.51
CA ASP A 138 -25.50 -18.11 -7.00
C ASP A 138 -25.90 -17.45 -8.35
N GLY A 139 -25.14 -16.47 -8.83
CA GLY A 139 -25.50 -15.60 -9.97
C GLY A 139 -24.65 -15.72 -11.24
N SER A 140 -23.61 -16.56 -11.27
CA SER A 140 -22.69 -16.61 -12.42
C SER A 140 -23.12 -17.60 -13.51
N ILE A 141 -23.17 -17.17 -14.77
CA ILE A 141 -23.23 -18.09 -15.93
C ILE A 141 -21.96 -18.96 -16.00
N ALA A 142 -20.88 -18.55 -15.34
CA ALA A 142 -19.74 -19.43 -15.11
C ALA A 142 -20.16 -20.79 -14.50
N TYR A 143 -21.09 -20.84 -13.54
CA TYR A 143 -21.66 -22.10 -13.03
C TYR A 143 -22.46 -22.87 -14.09
N MET A 144 -23.19 -22.18 -14.97
CA MET A 144 -23.95 -22.84 -16.05
C MET A 144 -23.01 -23.47 -17.08
N VAL A 145 -22.00 -22.73 -17.55
CA VAL A 145 -21.00 -23.24 -18.50
C VAL A 145 -20.20 -24.38 -17.86
N TYR A 146 -19.84 -24.23 -16.59
CA TYR A 146 -19.21 -25.27 -15.79
C TYR A 146 -20.05 -26.54 -15.69
N ASP A 147 -21.33 -26.44 -15.30
CA ASP A 147 -22.24 -27.58 -15.19
C ASP A 147 -22.47 -28.27 -16.55
N MET A 148 -22.52 -27.49 -17.63
CA MET A 148 -22.68 -28.03 -18.98
C MET A 148 -21.42 -28.76 -19.46
N LEU A 149 -20.23 -28.25 -19.13
CA LEU A 149 -18.97 -28.95 -19.35
C LEU A 149 -18.93 -30.26 -18.55
N GLN A 150 -19.32 -30.23 -17.27
CA GLN A 150 -19.42 -31.43 -16.42
C GLN A 150 -20.43 -32.46 -16.93
N ALA A 151 -21.53 -32.00 -17.51
CA ALA A 151 -22.53 -32.85 -18.14
C ALA A 151 -22.10 -33.41 -19.51
N GLY A 152 -20.90 -33.06 -19.99
CA GLY A 152 -20.32 -33.60 -21.23
C GLY A 152 -20.96 -33.05 -22.50
N LEU A 153 -21.51 -31.84 -22.47
CA LEU A 153 -22.08 -31.20 -23.65
C LEU A 153 -20.97 -30.78 -24.62
N SER A 154 -21.28 -30.77 -25.93
CA SER A 154 -20.35 -30.26 -26.94
C SER A 154 -20.20 -28.74 -26.85
N ASN A 155 -19.06 -28.21 -27.29
CA ASN A 155 -18.80 -26.77 -27.37
C ASN A 155 -19.91 -26.01 -28.10
N ASP A 156 -20.45 -26.58 -29.18
CA ASP A 156 -21.56 -25.97 -29.92
C ASP A 156 -22.87 -25.95 -29.13
N ALA A 157 -23.15 -26.97 -28.31
CA ALA A 157 -24.32 -27.00 -27.44
C ALA A 157 -24.18 -26.00 -26.28
N ILE A 158 -22.95 -25.83 -25.75
CA ILE A 158 -22.62 -24.84 -24.74
C ILE A 158 -22.81 -23.43 -25.30
N ARG A 159 -22.22 -23.13 -26.47
CA ARG A 159 -22.42 -21.85 -27.16
C ARG A 159 -23.88 -21.55 -27.42
N GLN A 160 -24.64 -22.51 -27.93
CA GLN A 160 -26.06 -22.31 -28.24
C GLN A 160 -26.87 -22.03 -26.97
N THR A 161 -26.61 -22.75 -25.88
CA THR A 161 -27.35 -22.55 -24.63
C THR A 161 -27.01 -21.21 -24.00
N VAL A 162 -25.73 -20.81 -24.01
CA VAL A 162 -25.28 -19.49 -23.56
C VAL A 162 -25.88 -18.38 -24.43
N ALA A 163 -25.89 -18.56 -25.75
CA ALA A 163 -26.49 -17.61 -26.69
C ALA A 163 -28.01 -17.48 -26.55
N ILE A 164 -28.71 -18.52 -26.08
CA ILE A 164 -30.15 -18.51 -25.80
C ILE A 164 -30.44 -17.89 -24.42
N ALA A 165 -29.60 -18.16 -23.42
CA ALA A 165 -29.73 -17.62 -22.07
C ALA A 165 -29.46 -16.10 -22.02
N VAL A 166 -28.70 -15.59 -22.99
CA VAL A 166 -28.28 -14.19 -23.08
C VAL A 166 -28.98 -13.49 -24.24
N THR A 167 -29.86 -12.54 -23.94
CA THR A 167 -30.75 -11.89 -24.91
C THR A 167 -30.07 -11.12 -26.06
N ASP A 168 -28.75 -10.91 -26.02
CA ASP A 168 -27.94 -10.24 -27.07
C ASP A 168 -26.81 -11.13 -27.65
N GLY A 169 -26.99 -12.46 -27.57
CA GLY A 169 -25.97 -13.53 -27.62
C GLY A 169 -25.10 -13.78 -28.87
N TYR A 170 -24.88 -12.83 -29.78
CA TYR A 170 -23.97 -13.08 -30.93
C TYR A 170 -22.49 -12.80 -30.60
N LEU A 171 -22.19 -11.79 -29.77
CA LEU A 171 -20.81 -11.46 -29.39
C LEU A 171 -20.23 -12.46 -28.37
N LEU A 172 -21.06 -12.92 -27.42
CA LEU A 172 -20.66 -13.86 -26.36
C LEU A 172 -20.34 -15.26 -26.91
N ALA A 173 -21.13 -15.72 -27.88
CA ALA A 173 -20.84 -16.96 -28.59
C ALA A 173 -19.52 -16.88 -29.36
N ALA A 174 -19.15 -15.70 -29.88
CA ALA A 174 -17.88 -15.47 -30.57
C ALA A 174 -16.68 -15.41 -29.61
N THR A 175 -16.88 -14.98 -28.36
CA THR A 175 -15.83 -14.99 -27.32
C THR A 175 -15.61 -16.38 -26.69
N LEU A 176 -16.62 -17.25 -26.72
CA LEU A 176 -16.49 -18.68 -26.36
C LEU A 176 -15.86 -19.49 -27.50
N THR A 177 -14.61 -19.17 -27.82
CA THR A 177 -13.82 -19.89 -28.84
C THR A 177 -13.68 -21.36 -28.46
N ASP A 178 -13.41 -22.22 -29.46
CA ASP A 178 -13.13 -23.64 -29.16
C ASP A 178 -11.92 -23.73 -28.24
N GLU A 179 -10.90 -22.90 -28.46
CA GLU A 179 -9.74 -22.79 -27.57
C GLU A 179 -10.10 -22.42 -26.12
N LEU A 180 -11.01 -21.45 -25.89
CA LEU A 180 -11.43 -21.09 -24.53
C LEU A 180 -12.26 -22.20 -23.88
N LEU A 181 -13.18 -22.82 -24.63
CA LEU A 181 -14.02 -23.91 -24.10
C LEU A 181 -13.23 -25.19 -23.86
N ASP A 182 -12.31 -25.53 -24.76
CA ASP A 182 -11.39 -26.66 -24.63
C ASP A 182 -10.40 -26.41 -23.50
N GLN A 183 -9.83 -25.21 -23.37
CA GLN A 183 -9.02 -24.86 -22.19
C GLN A 183 -9.87 -24.91 -20.92
N LEU A 184 -11.10 -24.39 -20.91
CA LEU A 184 -12.01 -24.46 -19.75
C LEU A 184 -12.40 -25.92 -19.38
N ALA A 185 -12.43 -26.82 -20.38
CA ALA A 185 -12.63 -28.25 -20.19
C ALA A 185 -11.36 -28.95 -19.68
N ASP A 186 -10.19 -28.63 -20.26
CA ASP A 186 -8.87 -29.17 -19.93
C ASP A 186 -8.35 -28.65 -18.57
N THR A 187 -8.80 -27.46 -18.15
CA THR A 187 -8.42 -26.72 -16.91
C THR A 187 -9.02 -27.31 -15.63
N MET A 188 -9.62 -28.50 -15.64
CA MET A 188 -10.23 -29.08 -14.43
C MET A 188 -9.23 -29.68 -13.42
N ALA A 189 -7.91 -29.43 -13.54
CA ALA A 189 -6.95 -29.81 -12.48
C ALA A 189 -5.70 -28.93 -12.32
N GLN A 190 -5.20 -28.27 -13.38
CA GLN A 190 -3.87 -27.61 -13.34
C GLN A 190 -3.93 -26.09 -13.47
N ILE A 191 -4.56 -25.57 -14.53
CA ILE A 191 -4.60 -24.12 -14.78
C ILE A 191 -5.49 -23.37 -13.77
N ALA A 192 -6.55 -24.00 -13.23
CA ALA A 192 -7.34 -23.39 -12.17
C ALA A 192 -6.56 -23.24 -10.85
N ALA A 193 -5.63 -24.16 -10.56
CA ALA A 193 -4.75 -24.06 -9.41
C ALA A 193 -3.75 -22.92 -9.59
N ASP A 194 -3.13 -22.81 -10.76
CA ASP A 194 -2.20 -21.71 -11.08
C ASP A 194 -2.91 -20.35 -11.09
N ALA A 195 -4.11 -20.25 -11.69
CA ALA A 195 -4.91 -19.04 -11.65
C ALA A 195 -5.36 -18.67 -10.22
N LEU A 196 -5.74 -19.64 -9.38
CA LEU A 196 -6.05 -19.42 -7.97
C LEU A 196 -4.81 -18.98 -7.16
N LYS A 197 -3.65 -19.51 -7.52
CA LYS A 197 -2.39 -19.18 -6.87
C LYS A 197 -1.94 -17.76 -7.20
N ASP A 198 -2.02 -17.37 -8.47
CA ASP A 198 -1.86 -16.00 -8.93
C ASP A 198 -2.88 -15.06 -8.27
N LEU A 199 -4.14 -15.51 -8.12
CA LEU A 199 -5.17 -14.74 -7.44
C LEU A 199 -4.77 -14.41 -6.01
N VAL A 200 -4.35 -15.42 -5.25
CA VAL A 200 -3.89 -15.25 -3.86
C VAL A 200 -2.65 -14.37 -3.83
N GLN A 201 -1.65 -14.67 -4.65
CA GLN A 201 -0.39 -13.93 -4.73
C GLN A 201 -0.60 -12.44 -5.05
N VAL A 202 -1.42 -12.11 -6.04
CA VAL A 202 -1.68 -10.70 -6.42
C VAL A 202 -2.42 -9.97 -5.30
N ASN A 203 -3.38 -10.62 -4.64
CA ASN A 203 -4.08 -10.02 -3.50
C ASN A 203 -3.16 -9.80 -2.30
N ASP A 204 -2.26 -10.74 -2.01
CA ASP A 204 -1.23 -10.62 -0.97
C ASP A 204 -0.30 -9.45 -1.28
N LEU A 205 0.26 -9.41 -2.49
CA LEU A 205 1.14 -8.33 -2.95
C LEU A 205 0.45 -6.95 -2.85
N HIS A 206 -0.79 -6.83 -3.32
CA HIS A 206 -1.52 -5.57 -3.29
C HIS A 206 -1.82 -5.13 -1.86
N SER A 207 -2.32 -6.04 -1.02
CA SER A 207 -2.62 -5.73 0.37
C SER A 207 -1.37 -5.36 1.17
N GLY A 208 -0.23 -6.03 0.93
CA GLY A 208 1.07 -5.67 1.50
C GLY A 208 1.54 -4.29 1.08
N LEU A 209 1.54 -3.99 -0.23
CA LEU A 209 1.91 -2.67 -0.76
C LEU A 209 1.10 -1.54 -0.14
N TYR A 210 -0.22 -1.70 -0.03
CA TYR A 210 -1.10 -0.68 0.54
C TYR A 210 -0.94 -0.54 2.05
N ALA A 211 -0.86 -1.66 2.78
CA ALA A 211 -0.63 -1.64 4.22
C ALA A 211 0.69 -0.95 4.55
N ASP A 212 1.77 -1.28 3.82
CA ASP A 212 3.07 -0.67 3.97
C ASP A 212 3.04 0.85 3.77
N ALA A 213 2.37 1.32 2.72
CA ALA A 213 2.21 2.74 2.48
C ALA A 213 1.52 3.45 3.65
N LEU A 214 0.41 2.89 4.14
CA LEU A 214 -0.38 3.44 5.25
C LEU A 214 0.42 3.51 6.54
N LEU A 215 1.13 2.43 6.89
CA LEU A 215 1.98 2.34 8.07
C LEU A 215 3.12 3.36 8.02
N ASN A 216 3.62 3.65 6.81
CA ASN A 216 4.63 4.69 6.55
C ASN A 216 4.06 6.11 6.49
N GLY A 217 2.86 6.35 7.02
CA GLY A 217 2.24 7.68 7.05
C GLY A 217 1.83 8.20 5.67
N LYS A 218 1.80 7.33 4.65
CA LYS A 218 1.38 7.69 3.29
C LYS A 218 -0.07 7.30 3.10
N ARG A 219 -0.86 8.25 2.65
CA ARG A 219 -2.23 7.99 2.23
C ARG A 219 -2.24 7.16 0.93
N VAL A 220 -3.18 6.25 0.78
CA VAL A 220 -3.28 5.37 -0.39
C VAL A 220 -4.49 5.73 -1.25
N LEU A 221 -4.23 6.07 -2.52
CA LEU A 221 -5.24 6.18 -3.56
C LEU A 221 -5.02 5.09 -4.59
N ILE A 222 -6.08 4.43 -5.05
CA ILE A 222 -5.98 3.43 -6.12
C ILE A 222 -6.92 3.81 -7.27
N VAL A 223 -6.44 3.71 -8.50
CA VAL A 223 -7.26 3.79 -9.73
C VAL A 223 -7.27 2.41 -10.35
N ALA A 224 -8.42 1.75 -10.31
CA ALA A 224 -8.55 0.37 -10.75
C ALA A 224 -9.29 0.30 -12.09
N HIS A 225 -8.79 -0.49 -13.03
CA HIS A 225 -9.41 -0.69 -14.34
C HIS A 225 -9.81 -2.14 -14.56
N SER A 226 -11.00 -2.39 -15.11
CA SER A 226 -11.45 -3.72 -15.52
C SER A 226 -11.32 -4.74 -14.38
N GLN A 227 -10.76 -5.93 -14.62
CA GLN A 227 -10.47 -6.95 -13.62
C GLN A 227 -9.73 -6.40 -12.38
N GLY A 228 -8.91 -5.37 -12.52
CA GLY A 228 -8.22 -4.76 -11.39
C GLY A 228 -9.14 -4.25 -10.29
N ASN A 229 -10.42 -4.00 -10.58
CA ASN A 229 -11.43 -3.69 -9.56
C ASN A 229 -11.71 -4.88 -8.63
N LEU A 230 -11.68 -6.12 -9.12
CA LEU A 230 -11.89 -7.33 -8.32
C LEU A 230 -10.73 -7.54 -7.34
N PHE A 231 -9.50 -7.39 -7.81
CA PHE A 231 -8.29 -7.39 -6.96
C PHE A 231 -8.30 -6.25 -5.95
N THR A 232 -8.66 -5.05 -6.38
CA THR A 232 -8.72 -3.87 -5.50
C THR A 232 -9.79 -4.04 -4.42
N ASN A 233 -10.96 -4.60 -4.74
CA ASN A 233 -11.98 -4.91 -3.75
C ASN A 233 -11.43 -5.82 -2.63
N THR A 234 -10.80 -6.93 -3.01
CA THR A 234 -10.28 -7.93 -2.07
C THR A 234 -9.13 -7.36 -1.24
N SER A 235 -8.15 -6.75 -1.88
CA SER A 235 -6.97 -6.19 -1.20
C SER A 235 -7.31 -5.01 -0.29
N VAL A 236 -8.20 -4.09 -0.70
CA VAL A 236 -8.64 -2.98 0.18
C VAL A 236 -9.46 -3.50 1.36
N ALA A 237 -10.35 -4.48 1.16
CA ALA A 237 -11.09 -5.09 2.25
C ALA A 237 -10.15 -5.71 3.29
N ARG A 238 -9.14 -6.46 2.83
CA ARG A 238 -8.11 -7.06 3.69
C ARG A 238 -7.29 -6.01 4.44
N VAL A 239 -6.87 -4.93 3.79
CA VAL A 239 -6.11 -3.85 4.45
C VAL A 239 -6.95 -3.18 5.54
N ILE A 240 -8.26 -2.97 5.29
CA ILE A 240 -9.17 -2.40 6.30
C ILE A 240 -9.34 -3.35 7.49
N GLU A 241 -9.39 -4.66 7.24
CA GLU A 241 -9.43 -5.67 8.31
C GLU A 241 -8.12 -5.70 9.12
N MET A 242 -6.97 -5.62 8.45
CA MET A 242 -5.64 -5.59 9.08
C MET A 242 -5.38 -4.29 9.85
N LEU A 243 -5.78 -3.14 9.28
CA LEU A 243 -5.48 -1.79 9.77
C LEU A 243 -6.78 -0.96 9.91
N PRO A 244 -7.69 -1.32 10.84
CA PRO A 244 -9.01 -0.68 10.95
C PRO A 244 -8.95 0.83 11.19
N ASP A 245 -7.94 1.29 11.95
CA ASP A 245 -7.70 2.72 12.22
C ASP A 245 -7.25 3.51 10.98
N HIS A 246 -6.82 2.82 9.92
CA HIS A 246 -6.37 3.42 8.65
C HIS A 246 -7.43 3.33 7.55
N SER A 247 -8.64 2.84 7.86
CA SER A 247 -9.74 2.70 6.90
C SER A 247 -10.16 3.99 6.19
N ASN A 248 -9.93 5.16 6.81
CA ASN A 248 -10.19 6.47 6.22
C ASN A 248 -8.99 7.05 5.44
N SER A 249 -7.87 6.33 5.40
CA SER A 249 -6.62 6.73 4.75
C SER A 249 -6.33 5.96 3.45
N ILE A 250 -7.22 5.04 3.08
CA ILE A 250 -7.18 4.25 1.85
C ILE A 250 -8.52 4.32 1.11
N GLY A 251 -8.46 4.49 -0.21
CA GLY A 251 -9.64 4.42 -1.06
C GLY A 251 -9.29 4.29 -2.53
N TYR A 252 -10.28 3.95 -3.34
CA TYR A 252 -10.07 3.75 -4.78
C TYR A 252 -11.21 4.30 -5.62
N PHE A 253 -10.91 4.50 -6.91
CA PHE A 253 -11.89 4.84 -7.93
C PHE A 253 -11.85 3.80 -9.05
N GLY A 254 -12.97 3.13 -9.26
CA GLY A 254 -13.10 2.08 -10.26
C GLY A 254 -13.42 2.60 -11.65
N VAL A 255 -12.82 2.01 -12.67
CA VAL A 255 -13.05 2.30 -14.08
C VAL A 255 -13.35 0.99 -14.81
N ALA A 256 -14.43 0.96 -15.59
CA ALA A 256 -14.89 -0.22 -16.31
C ALA A 256 -15.05 -1.45 -15.40
N SER A 257 -15.69 -1.30 -14.24
CA SER A 257 -15.67 -2.33 -13.20
C SER A 257 -16.58 -3.54 -13.51
N PRO A 258 -16.06 -4.79 -13.50
CA PRO A 258 -16.86 -6.02 -13.54
C PRO A 258 -17.29 -6.50 -12.15
N ALA A 259 -16.93 -5.80 -11.07
CA ALA A 259 -17.34 -6.16 -9.72
C ALA A 259 -18.87 -6.02 -9.55
N ALA A 260 -19.48 -6.85 -8.73
CA ALA A 260 -20.88 -6.75 -8.32
C ALA A 260 -21.09 -5.59 -7.34
N ARG A 261 -20.06 -5.25 -6.56
CA ARG A 261 -20.09 -4.16 -5.57
C ARG A 261 -18.75 -3.46 -5.47
N THR A 262 -18.76 -2.29 -4.84
CA THR A 262 -17.54 -1.58 -4.41
C THR A 262 -17.28 -1.80 -2.93
N VAL A 263 -16.04 -1.63 -2.50
CA VAL A 263 -15.62 -1.70 -1.09
C VAL A 263 -15.36 -0.29 -0.55
N ASN A 264 -15.57 -0.07 0.75
CA ASN A 264 -15.31 1.18 1.46
C ASN A 264 -15.96 2.44 0.83
N GLY A 265 -17.15 2.28 0.22
CA GLY A 265 -17.86 3.39 -0.42
C GLY A 265 -17.17 3.97 -1.66
N ALA A 266 -16.28 3.22 -2.30
CA ALA A 266 -15.56 3.66 -3.48
C ALA A 266 -16.49 4.07 -4.63
N GLY A 267 -16.10 5.13 -5.34
CA GLY A 267 -16.77 5.56 -6.56
C GLY A 267 -16.32 4.74 -7.77
N TYR A 268 -17.10 4.77 -8.84
CA TYR A 268 -16.71 4.14 -10.09
C TYR A 268 -17.33 4.84 -11.31
N VAL A 269 -16.77 4.54 -12.49
CA VAL A 269 -17.36 4.84 -13.80
C VAL A 269 -17.31 3.61 -14.69
N THR A 270 -18.44 3.29 -15.32
CA THR A 270 -18.55 2.21 -16.31
C THR A 270 -19.46 2.72 -17.43
N ALA A 271 -18.93 2.73 -18.65
CA ALA A 271 -19.68 3.18 -19.83
C ALA A 271 -20.74 2.15 -20.22
N ASP A 272 -21.88 2.63 -20.72
CA ASP A 272 -22.94 1.79 -21.25
C ASP A 272 -22.53 1.10 -22.54
N ASP A 273 -21.71 1.76 -23.37
CA ASP A 273 -21.20 1.27 -24.65
C ASP A 273 -19.86 0.50 -24.56
N ASP A 274 -19.38 0.23 -23.34
CA ASP A 274 -18.28 -0.68 -23.06
C ASP A 274 -18.71 -2.12 -23.38
N ARG A 275 -18.18 -2.67 -24.47
CA ARG A 275 -18.61 -3.98 -24.99
C ARG A 275 -18.19 -5.13 -24.09
N VAL A 276 -17.08 -5.00 -23.36
CA VAL A 276 -16.60 -6.05 -22.45
C VAL A 276 -17.49 -6.12 -21.22
N ILE A 277 -17.83 -4.97 -20.62
CA ILE A 277 -18.69 -4.96 -19.43
C ILE A 277 -20.15 -5.22 -19.79
N GLN A 278 -20.64 -4.78 -20.96
CA GLN A 278 -21.96 -5.20 -21.43
C GLN A 278 -22.06 -6.72 -21.58
N LEU A 279 -21.00 -7.34 -22.11
CA LEU A 279 -20.94 -8.77 -22.26
C LEU A 279 -21.04 -9.49 -20.91
N LEU A 280 -20.20 -9.08 -19.95
CA LEU A 280 -20.23 -9.64 -18.60
C LEU A 280 -21.56 -9.37 -17.90
N ARG A 281 -22.19 -8.20 -18.10
CA ARG A 281 -23.48 -7.87 -17.48
C ARG A 281 -24.61 -8.80 -17.92
N ALA A 282 -24.52 -9.35 -19.11
CA ALA A 282 -25.52 -10.29 -19.59
C ALA A 282 -25.45 -11.65 -18.89
N THR A 283 -24.32 -11.94 -18.24
CA THR A 283 -23.98 -13.26 -17.71
C THR A 283 -23.66 -13.28 -16.22
N GLU A 284 -23.30 -12.13 -15.67
CA GLU A 284 -22.76 -11.98 -14.32
C GLU A 284 -23.39 -10.76 -13.65
N THR A 285 -23.51 -10.81 -12.33
CA THR A 285 -23.87 -9.63 -11.55
C THR A 285 -22.70 -8.64 -11.57
N VAL A 286 -22.86 -7.52 -12.27
CA VAL A 286 -21.88 -6.43 -12.33
C VAL A 286 -22.50 -5.09 -11.96
N LEU A 287 -21.67 -4.14 -11.52
CA LEU A 287 -22.09 -2.77 -11.26
C LEU A 287 -22.78 -2.16 -12.50
N PRO A 288 -23.88 -1.42 -12.34
CA PRO A 288 -24.59 -0.84 -13.45
C PRO A 288 -23.72 0.19 -14.16
N ALA A 289 -23.81 0.23 -15.50
CA ALA A 289 -23.25 1.31 -16.28
C ALA A 289 -23.87 2.64 -15.79
N ASN A 290 -23.03 3.66 -15.71
CA ASN A 290 -23.41 4.93 -15.09
C ASN A 290 -22.94 6.14 -15.91
N ILE A 291 -22.49 5.92 -17.14
CA ILE A 291 -22.17 6.98 -18.09
C ILE A 291 -22.43 6.52 -19.52
N ASP A 292 -22.80 7.47 -20.37
CA ASP A 292 -22.79 7.30 -21.83
C ASP A 292 -21.53 7.96 -22.39
N ASN A 293 -20.65 7.12 -22.93
CA ASN A 293 -19.33 7.52 -23.39
C ASN A 293 -19.18 7.52 -24.91
N ASP A 294 -20.28 7.38 -25.66
CA ASP A 294 -20.27 7.42 -27.12
C ASP A 294 -20.00 8.86 -27.63
N PRO A 295 -18.89 9.12 -28.34
CA PRO A 295 -18.61 10.42 -28.92
C PRO A 295 -19.44 10.71 -30.19
N GLY A 296 -20.19 9.72 -30.70
CA GLY A 296 -21.01 9.80 -31.90
C GLY A 296 -20.31 9.28 -33.16
N LEU A 297 -21.00 9.42 -34.31
CA LEU A 297 -20.67 8.74 -35.58
C LEU A 297 -19.39 9.21 -36.32
N PHE A 298 -18.69 10.22 -35.83
CA PHE A 298 -17.51 10.79 -36.51
C PHE A 298 -16.31 10.84 -35.56
N ASP A 299 -15.14 10.39 -36.04
CA ASP A 299 -13.84 10.47 -35.34
C ASP A 299 -13.79 9.82 -33.95
N ASP A 300 -14.46 8.67 -33.75
CA ASP A 300 -14.33 7.85 -32.54
C ASP A 300 -12.89 7.29 -32.42
N PRO A 301 -12.10 7.73 -31.43
CA PRO A 301 -10.70 7.33 -31.28
C PRO A 301 -10.50 6.05 -30.48
N ARG A 302 -11.59 5.47 -29.96
CA ARG A 302 -11.55 4.42 -28.96
C ARG A 302 -11.13 3.09 -29.56
N ASP A 303 -10.71 2.19 -28.68
CA ASP A 303 -10.44 0.82 -29.09
C ASP A 303 -11.74 0.12 -29.54
N PHE A 304 -11.62 -0.93 -30.35
CA PHE A 304 -12.78 -1.62 -30.93
C PHE A 304 -13.79 -2.14 -29.89
N LEU A 305 -13.37 -2.37 -28.65
CA LEU A 305 -14.21 -2.86 -27.57
C LEU A 305 -14.75 -1.73 -26.66
N ASN A 306 -14.30 -0.49 -26.86
CA ASN A 306 -14.59 0.66 -26.00
C ASN A 306 -14.29 0.38 -24.51
N HIS A 307 -13.20 -0.34 -24.23
CA HIS A 307 -12.92 -0.85 -22.89
C HIS A 307 -11.58 -0.38 -22.32
N GLY A 308 -10.59 -0.08 -23.16
CA GLY A 308 -9.24 0.31 -22.75
C GLY A 308 -9.23 1.50 -21.81
N PHE A 309 -8.37 1.45 -20.78
CA PHE A 309 -8.29 2.51 -19.78
C PHE A 309 -7.94 3.86 -20.39
N LEU A 310 -6.90 3.91 -21.22
CA LEU A 310 -6.36 5.16 -21.76
C LEU A 310 -7.21 5.69 -22.91
N GLU A 311 -7.53 4.82 -23.86
CA GLU A 311 -8.19 5.16 -25.12
C GLU A 311 -9.70 5.36 -24.94
N SER A 312 -10.33 4.58 -24.06
CA SER A 312 -11.80 4.49 -23.97
C SER A 312 -12.40 5.07 -22.70
N TYR A 313 -11.56 5.44 -21.73
CA TYR A 313 -12.02 6.06 -20.48
C TYR A 313 -11.26 7.35 -20.13
N LEU A 314 -9.94 7.42 -20.36
CA LEU A 314 -9.11 8.58 -19.99
C LEU A 314 -8.93 9.61 -21.11
N ASP A 315 -9.42 9.36 -22.32
CA ASP A 315 -9.37 10.32 -23.42
C ASP A 315 -10.14 11.60 -23.07
N SER A 316 -9.49 12.75 -23.25
CA SER A 316 -10.01 14.08 -22.89
C SER A 316 -11.32 14.48 -23.57
N ARG A 317 -11.72 13.82 -24.65
CA ARG A 317 -12.96 14.09 -25.38
C ARG A 317 -14.17 13.37 -24.78
N LEU A 318 -13.94 12.38 -23.92
CA LEU A 318 -14.96 11.47 -23.41
C LEU A 318 -15.56 11.99 -22.10
N LYS A 319 -16.85 11.73 -21.86
CA LYS A 319 -17.52 12.15 -20.60
C LYS A 319 -16.96 11.41 -19.39
N SER A 320 -16.48 10.18 -19.58
CA SER A 320 -15.77 9.39 -18.57
C SER A 320 -14.58 10.13 -17.99
N ARG A 321 -13.93 10.99 -18.79
CA ARG A 321 -12.76 11.74 -18.34
C ARG A 321 -13.08 12.62 -17.14
N GLU A 322 -14.13 13.44 -17.24
CA GLU A 322 -14.57 14.33 -16.16
C GLU A 322 -14.91 13.52 -14.91
N ARG A 323 -15.55 12.36 -15.08
CA ARG A 323 -15.92 11.48 -13.98
C ARG A 323 -14.70 10.89 -13.25
N ILE A 324 -13.64 10.54 -13.97
CA ILE A 324 -12.38 10.04 -13.41
C ILE A 324 -11.62 11.18 -12.70
N ASP A 325 -11.54 12.34 -13.34
CA ASP A 325 -10.95 13.55 -12.76
C ASP A 325 -11.59 13.88 -11.41
N ASP A 326 -12.93 13.92 -11.35
CA ASP A 326 -13.70 14.18 -10.14
C ASP A 326 -13.53 13.07 -9.10
N GLY A 327 -13.47 11.81 -9.52
CA GLY A 327 -13.25 10.67 -8.65
C GLY A 327 -11.91 10.75 -7.91
N ILE A 328 -10.82 10.99 -8.66
CA ILE A 328 -9.47 11.11 -8.11
C ILE A 328 -9.35 12.35 -7.22
N ALA A 329 -9.90 13.50 -7.64
CA ALA A 329 -9.90 14.71 -6.84
C ALA A 329 -10.67 14.51 -5.52
N LYS A 330 -11.85 13.87 -5.58
CA LYS A 330 -12.64 13.56 -4.39
C LYS A 330 -11.86 12.68 -3.42
N LEU A 331 -11.20 11.62 -3.88
CA LEU A 331 -10.38 10.78 -3.02
C LEU A 331 -9.24 11.58 -2.35
N ALA A 332 -8.57 12.44 -3.12
CA ALA A 332 -7.52 13.31 -2.59
C ALA A 332 -8.03 14.33 -1.56
N ASP A 333 -9.28 14.75 -1.66
CA ASP A 333 -9.91 15.69 -0.71
C ASP A 333 -10.47 14.99 0.53
N THR A 334 -11.02 13.78 0.40
CA THR A 334 -11.76 13.13 1.49
C THR A 334 -10.95 12.16 2.32
N LEU A 335 -9.93 11.51 1.74
CA LEU A 335 -9.13 10.54 2.48
C LEU A 335 -8.20 11.26 3.46
N ALA A 336 -8.16 10.79 4.70
CA ALA A 336 -7.27 11.31 5.73
C ALA A 336 -5.81 10.97 5.38
N TYR A 337 -4.90 11.87 5.73
CA TYR A 337 -3.50 11.47 5.84
C TYR A 337 -3.38 10.66 7.12
N PRO A 338 -2.90 9.41 7.06
CA PRO A 338 -2.63 8.69 8.28
C PRO A 338 -1.55 9.47 9.01
N SER A 339 -1.70 9.60 10.33
CA SER A 339 -0.56 10.02 11.13
C SER A 339 0.55 9.06 10.79
N LEU A 340 1.70 9.59 10.41
CA LEU A 340 2.91 8.80 10.47
C LEU A 340 2.95 8.25 11.89
N ILE A 341 2.83 6.94 12.00
CA ILE A 341 3.20 6.30 13.24
C ILE A 341 4.70 6.61 13.32
N ALA A 342 5.09 7.56 14.18
CA ALA A 342 6.46 7.60 14.62
C ALA A 342 6.69 6.24 15.30
N GLY A 343 7.17 5.24 14.56
CA GLY A 343 7.06 3.87 15.04
C GLY A 343 6.96 2.79 13.98
N GLU A 344 7.80 2.85 12.95
CA GLU A 344 8.45 1.61 12.51
C GLU A 344 9.93 1.57 12.89
N GLY A 345 10.30 2.48 13.79
CA GLY A 345 11.65 2.63 14.26
C GLY A 345 12.60 3.24 13.21
N ALA A 346 13.88 3.22 13.49
CA ALA A 346 14.92 3.78 12.64
C ALA A 346 15.08 3.02 11.30
N ILE A 347 14.82 1.71 11.27
CA ILE A 347 15.02 0.85 10.10
C ILE A 347 13.92 -0.21 10.11
N ARG A 348 13.27 -0.44 8.96
CA ARG A 348 12.47 -1.64 8.69
C ARG A 348 12.83 -2.25 7.35
N ALA A 349 13.12 -3.54 7.31
CA ALA A 349 13.31 -4.28 6.07
C ALA A 349 12.22 -5.35 5.96
N THR A 350 11.47 -5.34 4.87
CA THR A 350 10.37 -6.27 4.61
C THR A 350 10.73 -7.17 3.45
N LEU A 351 10.66 -8.47 3.66
CA LEU A 351 10.82 -9.52 2.67
C LEU A 351 9.46 -10.13 2.33
N THR A 352 9.15 -10.26 1.04
CA THR A 352 8.05 -11.05 0.51
C THR A 352 8.56 -11.96 -0.60
N TRP A 353 7.96 -13.12 -0.82
CA TRP A 353 8.30 -14.00 -1.93
C TRP A 353 7.06 -14.67 -2.53
N GLY A 354 7.26 -15.54 -3.51
CA GLY A 354 6.21 -16.32 -4.13
C GLY A 354 5.85 -17.58 -3.35
N GLU A 355 5.80 -18.67 -4.09
CA GLU A 355 5.09 -19.90 -3.72
C GLU A 355 5.96 -20.90 -3.00
N GLN A 356 7.27 -20.67 -3.01
CA GLN A 356 8.22 -21.55 -2.37
C GLN A 356 8.08 -21.42 -0.85
N PRO A 357 8.21 -22.52 -0.11
CA PRO A 357 7.68 -22.59 1.23
C PRO A 357 8.45 -21.73 2.23
N ASP A 358 9.70 -21.34 1.97
CA ASP A 358 10.56 -20.83 3.04
C ASP A 358 11.71 -19.97 2.47
N VAL A 359 11.65 -18.66 2.69
CA VAL A 359 12.73 -17.71 2.37
C VAL A 359 12.96 -16.83 3.60
N ASP A 360 14.15 -16.94 4.18
CA ASP A 360 14.51 -16.21 5.40
C ASP A 360 15.08 -14.83 5.07
N LEU A 361 14.69 -13.83 5.86
CA LEU A 361 15.33 -12.53 5.97
C LEU A 361 16.49 -12.60 6.96
N HIS A 362 17.67 -12.15 6.52
CA HIS A 362 18.86 -12.06 7.34
C HIS A 362 19.37 -10.62 7.40
N VAL A 363 19.69 -10.16 8.61
CA VAL A 363 20.30 -8.84 8.82
C VAL A 363 21.54 -8.95 9.69
N PHE A 364 22.69 -8.49 9.19
CA PHE A 364 23.90 -8.32 9.99
C PHE A 364 23.98 -6.88 10.48
N GLU A 365 23.99 -6.69 11.80
CA GLU A 365 23.99 -5.39 12.45
C GLU A 365 25.42 -4.87 12.69
N PRO A 366 25.60 -3.54 12.88
CA PRO A 366 26.91 -2.93 13.15
C PRO A 366 27.68 -3.55 14.31
N GLY A 367 26.96 -3.99 15.35
CA GLY A 367 27.52 -4.65 16.53
C GLY A 367 28.01 -6.08 16.30
N GLY A 368 27.88 -6.62 15.08
CA GLY A 368 28.22 -8.00 14.73
C GLY A 368 27.13 -9.01 15.07
N ALA A 369 25.96 -8.57 15.52
CA ALA A 369 24.79 -9.43 15.67
C ALA A 369 24.25 -9.81 14.29
N HIS A 370 23.70 -11.01 14.17
CA HIS A 370 23.05 -11.47 12.94
C HIS A 370 21.64 -11.98 13.25
N VAL A 371 20.66 -11.28 12.73
CA VAL A 371 19.24 -11.44 13.06
C VAL A 371 18.57 -12.23 11.93
N TYR A 372 17.93 -13.34 12.30
CA TYR A 372 17.30 -14.31 11.39
C TYR A 372 16.40 -15.28 12.19
N TYR A 373 15.69 -16.21 11.55
CA TYR A 373 14.67 -17.07 12.19
C TYR A 373 15.08 -17.73 13.52
N ARG A 374 16.34 -18.21 13.67
CA ARG A 374 16.80 -18.82 14.95
C ARG A 374 17.23 -17.80 16.01
N ARG A 375 17.59 -16.61 15.59
CA ARG A 375 18.02 -15.51 16.47
C ARG A 375 17.27 -14.24 16.06
N PRO A 376 15.98 -14.12 16.41
CA PRO A 376 15.14 -13.00 16.00
C PRO A 376 15.43 -11.70 16.77
N MET A 377 16.37 -11.70 17.71
CA MET A 377 16.74 -10.53 18.50
C MET A 377 18.23 -10.21 18.28
N GLY A 378 18.49 -9.02 17.75
CA GLY A 378 19.81 -8.42 17.59
C GLY A 378 20.21 -7.53 18.77
N SER A 379 21.28 -6.79 18.56
CA SER A 379 21.71 -5.69 19.44
C SER A 379 20.84 -4.45 19.25
N ASP A 380 20.43 -4.18 18.01
CA ASP A 380 19.68 -2.97 17.65
C ASP A 380 18.22 -3.29 17.29
N GLY A 381 18.00 -4.36 16.52
CA GLY A 381 16.70 -4.68 15.94
C GLY A 381 16.21 -6.09 16.23
N THR A 382 15.01 -6.37 15.74
CA THR A 382 14.30 -7.63 15.89
C THR A 382 13.71 -8.07 14.57
N LEU A 383 13.79 -9.37 14.28
CA LEU A 383 12.94 -10.02 13.30
C LEU A 383 11.58 -10.33 13.95
N ASP A 384 10.52 -10.21 13.19
CA ASP A 384 9.17 -10.59 13.61
C ASP A 384 8.96 -12.12 13.55
N VAL A 385 7.96 -12.59 12.79
CA VAL A 385 7.59 -14.00 12.72
C VAL A 385 8.29 -14.62 11.52
N ASP A 386 8.98 -15.73 11.77
CA ASP A 386 9.49 -16.64 10.73
C ASP A 386 8.30 -17.27 9.98
N ASP A 387 8.12 -16.87 8.72
CA ASP A 387 7.04 -17.39 7.87
C ASP A 387 7.55 -18.52 6.98
N THR A 388 7.11 -19.74 7.29
CA THR A 388 7.51 -20.98 6.61
C THR A 388 6.40 -21.57 5.73
N ASN A 389 5.37 -20.79 5.40
CA ASN A 389 4.16 -21.28 4.72
C ASN A 389 4.02 -20.80 3.25
N GLY A 390 4.97 -20.03 2.73
CA GLY A 390 4.87 -19.39 1.41
C GLY A 390 5.13 -17.91 1.53
N PHE A 391 4.38 -17.08 0.80
CA PHE A 391 4.56 -15.67 0.41
C PHE A 391 5.19 -14.61 1.35
N GLY A 392 5.60 -14.94 2.58
CA GLY A 392 5.96 -13.97 3.61
C GLY A 392 4.73 -13.19 4.09
N PRO A 393 4.90 -12.01 4.72
CA PRO A 393 6.15 -11.27 4.85
C PRO A 393 6.98 -11.68 6.07
N GLU A 394 8.29 -11.46 5.98
CA GLU A 394 9.17 -11.32 7.14
C GLU A 394 9.64 -9.88 7.29
N ASN A 395 9.68 -9.35 8.51
CA ASN A 395 10.08 -7.99 8.81
C ASN A 395 11.19 -7.93 9.86
N TYR A 396 12.27 -7.25 9.51
CA TYR A 396 13.26 -6.77 10.46
C TYR A 396 12.96 -5.33 10.86
N TYR A 397 13.11 -5.00 12.14
CA TYR A 397 12.74 -3.70 12.74
C TYR A 397 13.82 -3.22 13.71
N VAL A 398 14.21 -1.95 13.68
CA VAL A 398 15.09 -1.29 14.68
C VAL A 398 14.35 -0.09 15.25
N ALA A 399 14.19 0.05 16.57
CA ALA A 399 13.49 1.19 17.17
C ALA A 399 14.19 2.54 16.93
N CYS A 400 13.45 3.65 17.02
CA CYS A 400 13.98 5.00 16.76
C CYS A 400 15.18 5.38 17.65
N ASP A 401 15.19 4.91 18.89
CA ASP A 401 16.20 5.17 19.92
C ASP A 401 17.17 3.99 20.11
N ALA A 402 17.05 2.94 19.28
CA ALA A 402 17.90 1.74 19.34
C ALA A 402 18.90 1.65 18.17
N VAL A 403 18.90 2.60 17.24
CA VAL A 403 19.79 2.55 16.08
C VAL A 403 21.22 2.90 16.46
N SER A 404 22.16 2.11 15.94
CA SER A 404 23.59 2.30 16.13
C SER A 404 24.25 2.79 14.84
N PRO A 405 25.25 3.68 14.90
CA PRO A 405 26.09 3.99 13.74
C PRO A 405 26.82 2.75 13.23
N GLY A 406 26.94 2.63 11.90
CA GLY A 406 27.63 1.54 11.21
C GLY A 406 26.79 0.93 10.10
N THR A 407 27.13 -0.28 9.67
CA THR A 407 26.51 -0.93 8.51
C THR A 407 25.54 -2.03 8.93
N TYR A 408 24.34 -2.00 8.34
CA TYR A 408 23.35 -3.05 8.37
C TYR A 408 23.32 -3.72 6.99
N ASP A 409 23.77 -4.97 6.90
CA ASP A 409 23.73 -5.75 5.67
C ASP A 409 22.49 -6.64 5.66
N ILE A 410 21.60 -6.39 4.71
CA ILE A 410 20.32 -7.07 4.56
C ILE A 410 20.41 -8.04 3.39
N GLY A 411 20.06 -9.30 3.62
CA GLY A 411 20.07 -10.35 2.61
C GLY A 411 18.94 -11.35 2.79
N VAL A 412 18.78 -12.22 1.81
CA VAL A 412 17.76 -13.27 1.80
C VAL A 412 18.41 -14.64 1.64
N ASN A 413 17.93 -15.64 2.36
CA ASN A 413 18.34 -17.02 2.19
C ASN A 413 17.16 -17.85 1.68
N TYR A 414 17.36 -18.59 0.59
CA TYR A 414 16.34 -19.50 0.11
C TYR A 414 16.40 -20.78 0.95
N PHE A 415 15.67 -20.79 2.07
CA PHE A 415 15.85 -21.82 3.09
C PHE A 415 15.33 -23.18 2.65
N ARG A 416 14.14 -23.23 2.06
CA ARG A 416 13.53 -24.48 1.58
C ARG A 416 12.66 -24.20 0.37
N GLY A 417 12.82 -25.03 -0.65
CA GLY A 417 11.88 -25.08 -1.75
C GLY A 417 12.28 -26.08 -2.82
N SER A 418 11.53 -26.10 -3.92
CA SER A 418 11.67 -27.10 -4.97
C SER A 418 11.72 -26.53 -6.39
N ALA A 419 11.53 -25.22 -6.55
CA ALA A 419 11.70 -24.52 -7.83
C ALA A 419 12.35 -23.14 -7.62
N THR A 420 12.63 -22.42 -8.71
CA THR A 420 13.13 -21.05 -8.62
C THR A 420 12.09 -20.11 -8.00
N GLU A 421 12.53 -19.20 -7.14
CA GLU A 421 11.71 -18.18 -6.48
C GLU A 421 12.21 -16.76 -6.83
N THR A 422 11.33 -15.76 -6.68
CA THR A 422 11.68 -14.34 -6.69
C THR A 422 11.34 -13.71 -5.34
N ALA A 423 12.37 -13.42 -4.55
CA ALA A 423 12.22 -12.63 -3.34
C ALA A 423 12.20 -11.13 -3.67
N SER A 424 11.37 -10.36 -2.97
CA SER A 424 11.28 -8.90 -3.05
C SER A 424 11.56 -8.32 -1.67
N VAL A 425 12.60 -7.47 -1.57
CA VAL A 425 12.95 -6.79 -0.32
C VAL A 425 12.71 -5.29 -0.46
N THR A 426 11.99 -4.70 0.49
CA THR A 426 11.79 -3.25 0.60
C THR A 426 12.36 -2.73 1.91
N LEU A 427 13.14 -1.66 1.85
CA LEU A 427 13.78 -1.01 2.99
C LEU A 427 13.11 0.33 3.29
N TYR A 428 12.73 0.54 4.55
CA TYR A 428 12.10 1.74 5.08
C TYR A 428 12.99 2.33 6.17
N LEU A 429 13.13 3.65 6.19
CA LEU A 429 14.05 4.34 7.10
C LEU A 429 13.32 5.40 7.93
N GLY A 430 13.82 5.65 9.13
CA GLY A 430 13.24 6.60 10.10
C GLY A 430 13.15 8.05 9.64
N ASN A 431 13.78 8.39 8.51
CA ASN A 431 13.65 9.70 7.84
C ASN A 431 12.53 9.74 6.78
N GLY A 432 11.76 8.66 6.63
CA GLY A 432 10.65 8.51 5.67
C GLY A 432 11.05 8.09 4.25
N THR A 433 12.34 7.80 4.01
CA THR A 433 12.80 7.28 2.71
C THR A 433 12.50 5.78 2.57
N THR A 434 12.24 5.34 1.35
CA THR A 434 11.94 3.95 1.01
C THR A 434 12.78 3.52 -0.20
N PHE A 435 13.40 2.34 -0.13
CA PHE A 435 14.20 1.74 -1.20
C PHE A 435 13.62 0.38 -1.58
N GLY A 436 13.52 0.10 -2.88
CA GLY A 436 12.98 -1.16 -3.40
C GLY A 436 11.55 -1.05 -3.98
N PRO A 437 10.86 -2.19 -4.21
CA PRO A 437 11.35 -3.55 -3.92
C PRO A 437 12.54 -3.92 -4.81
N ARG A 438 13.61 -4.48 -4.21
CA ARG A 438 14.69 -5.10 -4.95
C ARG A 438 14.36 -6.58 -5.14
N GLN A 439 14.27 -7.00 -6.40
CA GLN A 439 13.96 -8.39 -6.75
C GLN A 439 15.22 -9.24 -6.85
N LEU A 440 15.20 -10.40 -6.21
CA LEU A 440 16.30 -11.37 -6.17
C LEU A 440 15.78 -12.72 -6.66
N SER A 441 16.35 -13.23 -7.76
CA SER A 441 16.07 -14.58 -8.24
C SER A 441 16.83 -15.62 -7.40
N LEU A 442 16.12 -16.60 -6.84
CA LEU A 442 16.64 -17.64 -5.96
C LEU A 442 16.47 -18.98 -6.67
N THR A 443 17.56 -19.59 -7.12
CA THR A 443 17.50 -20.79 -7.98
C THR A 443 17.53 -22.09 -7.20
N ASP A 444 18.28 -22.12 -6.10
CA ASP A 444 18.58 -23.34 -5.35
C ASP A 444 18.40 -23.07 -3.85
N ASP A 445 17.71 -23.97 -3.16
CA ASP A 445 17.57 -23.90 -1.71
C ASP A 445 18.91 -24.22 -1.03
N GLN A 446 19.25 -23.44 -0.01
CA GLN A 446 20.53 -23.57 0.72
C GLN A 446 20.33 -24.08 2.15
N GLY A 447 19.10 -24.08 2.67
CA GLY A 447 18.82 -24.38 4.07
C GLY A 447 19.74 -23.61 5.01
N SER A 448 20.11 -24.23 6.13
CA SER A 448 21.03 -23.61 7.10
C SER A 448 22.44 -23.38 6.58
N SER A 449 22.81 -23.88 5.39
CA SER A 449 24.13 -23.58 4.82
C SER A 449 24.20 -22.18 4.19
N GLY A 450 23.04 -21.56 3.90
CA GLY A 450 22.94 -20.18 3.42
C GLY A 450 22.91 -19.12 4.53
N ASP A 451 22.73 -19.50 5.80
CA ASP A 451 22.52 -18.56 6.91
C ASP A 451 23.66 -17.54 7.07
N ASP A 452 24.92 -17.98 6.89
CA ASP A 452 26.12 -17.15 7.04
C ASP A 452 26.49 -16.37 5.75
N GLY A 453 25.79 -16.64 4.64
CA GLY A 453 26.07 -16.05 3.33
C GLY A 453 24.80 -15.79 2.51
N PRO A 454 23.80 -15.08 3.06
CA PRO A 454 22.56 -14.81 2.37
C PRO A 454 22.82 -13.96 1.12
N LYS A 455 21.94 -14.08 0.12
CA LYS A 455 22.03 -13.29 -1.11
C LYS A 455 21.75 -11.81 -0.77
N PRO A 456 22.67 -10.89 -1.07
CA PRO A 456 22.56 -9.50 -0.61
C PRO A 456 21.42 -8.74 -1.30
N ALA A 457 20.63 -8.03 -0.50
CA ALA A 457 19.55 -7.16 -0.93
C ALA A 457 19.91 -5.67 -0.78
N PHE A 458 20.37 -5.23 0.38
CA PHE A 458 20.78 -3.85 0.62
C PHE A 458 21.96 -3.81 1.59
N SER A 459 22.84 -2.83 1.42
CA SER A 459 23.78 -2.44 2.48
C SER A 459 23.45 -1.03 2.94
N LEU A 460 23.04 -0.88 4.19
CA LEU A 460 22.64 0.40 4.77
C LEU A 460 23.72 0.88 5.74
N THR A 461 24.30 2.05 5.48
CA THR A 461 25.19 2.73 6.42
C THR A 461 24.45 3.82 7.18
N VAL A 462 24.49 3.76 8.52
CA VAL A 462 23.98 4.76 9.45
C VAL A 462 25.14 5.56 10.03
N SER A 463 25.03 6.88 10.03
CA SER A 463 26.01 7.79 10.64
C SER A 463 25.31 8.90 11.43
N ASP A 464 26.04 9.60 12.30
CA ASP A 464 25.53 10.76 13.03
C ASP A 464 25.73 12.04 12.20
N ASP A 465 24.68 12.88 12.10
CA ASP A 465 24.75 14.21 11.47
C ASP A 465 25.55 15.25 12.28
N GLY A 466 26.04 14.88 13.46
CA GLY A 466 26.73 15.75 14.41
C GLY A 466 25.79 16.53 15.33
N GLN A 467 24.48 16.28 15.25
CA GLN A 467 23.43 16.82 16.10
C GLN A 467 22.69 15.71 16.87
N GLY A 468 23.15 14.46 16.78
CA GLY A 468 22.54 13.30 17.45
C GLY A 468 21.43 12.64 16.64
N ASN A 469 21.35 12.90 15.34
CA ASN A 469 20.34 12.38 14.42
C ASN A 469 20.99 11.43 13.40
N ALA A 470 20.30 10.34 13.06
CA ALA A 470 20.78 9.39 12.06
C ALA A 470 20.70 9.94 10.63
N LEU A 471 21.80 9.79 9.91
CA LEU A 471 21.91 9.90 8.45
C LEU A 471 22.04 8.51 7.85
N TYR A 472 21.26 8.26 6.81
CA TYR A 472 21.18 6.96 6.14
C TYR A 472 21.74 7.04 4.71
N SER A 473 22.56 6.07 4.34
CA SER A 473 23.08 5.86 2.98
C SER A 473 22.89 4.40 2.59
N VAL A 474 22.24 4.14 1.45
CA VAL A 474 21.91 2.78 0.97
C VAL A 474 22.64 2.49 -0.33
N GLU A 475 23.27 1.31 -0.41
CA GLU A 475 23.95 0.76 -1.59
C GLU A 475 23.23 -0.49 -2.17
#